data_AF-A0A939ADC2-F1
#
_entry.id   AF-A0A939ADC2-F1
#
_cell.length_a   1.000
_cell.length_b   1.000
_cell.length_c   1.000
_cell.angle_alpha   90.00
_cell.angle_beta   90.00
_cell.angle_gamma   90.00
#
_symmetry.space_group_name_H-M   'P 1'
#
loop_
_entity.id
_entity.type
_entity.pdbx_description
1 polymer ?
#
loop_
_entity_poly.entity_id
_entity_poly.type
_entity_poly.pdbx_seq_one_letter_code
_entity_poly.pdbx_strand_id
1 'polypeptide(L)'
;MNLLVAGLVLAALLPVGPPPDASPKSAAPSSVCVLPLGKYDRELLLPAVRGVKAVYGMPVRVLEKRSLPKSAWYEPRGRYRAEKLLAFLDEEAPKECKAMVGFTSVDISTTKGKVKDWGIFGLGMVGGRSCVVSTFRLARKMPDRRKAKIRTIK
;
A
#
# COMPACT_ATOMS: atom_id res chain seq x y z
N MET A 1 27.54 19.92 -72.76
CA MET A 1 28.35 19.41 -71.63
C MET A 1 27.41 19.29 -70.44
N ASN A 2 27.21 18.07 -69.98
CA ASN A 2 26.21 17.65 -68.98
C ASN A 2 26.39 18.31 -67.61
N LEU A 3 25.30 18.45 -66.86
CA LEU A 3 25.03 17.94 -65.49
C LEU A 3 23.93 18.82 -64.84
N LEU A 4 22.71 18.31 -64.64
CA LEU A 4 22.23 17.64 -63.42
C LEU A 4 22.32 18.53 -62.16
N VAL A 5 21.17 19.03 -61.68
CA VAL A 5 20.76 18.84 -60.27
C VAL A 5 19.22 18.75 -60.22
N ALA A 6 18.71 17.51 -60.14
CA ALA A 6 17.40 17.21 -59.62
C ALA A 6 17.56 16.96 -58.11
N GLY A 7 16.90 17.77 -57.28
CA GLY A 7 16.97 17.71 -55.82
C GLY A 7 15.59 17.48 -55.22
N LEU A 8 15.29 16.20 -55.01
CA LEU A 8 14.11 15.59 -54.41
C LEU A 8 13.68 16.24 -53.07
N VAL A 9 12.44 16.74 -52.99
CA VAL A 9 11.79 17.10 -51.71
C VAL A 9 11.35 15.81 -51.03
N LEU A 10 12.09 15.39 -50.00
CA LEU A 10 11.73 14.25 -49.16
C LEU A 10 10.73 14.71 -48.09
N ALA A 11 9.44 14.57 -48.38
CA ALA A 11 8.38 14.71 -47.39
C ALA A 11 8.46 13.53 -46.41
N ALA A 12 9.05 13.76 -45.23
CA ALA A 12 9.06 12.80 -44.14
C ALA A 12 7.65 12.66 -43.55
N LEU A 13 6.95 11.58 -43.91
CA LEU A 13 5.81 11.08 -43.15
C LEU A 13 6.33 10.55 -41.80
N LEU A 14 6.25 11.36 -40.75
CA LEU A 14 6.34 10.84 -39.38
C LEU A 14 5.00 10.16 -39.04
N PRO A 15 5.01 8.94 -38.47
CA PRO A 15 3.80 8.33 -37.98
C PRO A 15 3.29 9.15 -36.79
N VAL A 16 2.07 9.67 -36.92
CA VAL A 16 1.30 10.23 -35.80
C VAL A 16 1.19 9.12 -34.76
N GLY A 17 1.91 9.28 -33.65
CA GLY A 17 1.83 8.35 -32.53
C GLY A 17 0.39 8.26 -32.01
N PRO A 18 -0.02 7.12 -31.44
CA PRO A 18 -1.33 7.03 -30.81
C PRO A 18 -1.46 8.11 -29.73
N PRO A 19 -2.65 8.73 -29.58
CA PRO A 19 -2.86 9.81 -28.63
C PRO A 19 -2.46 9.35 -27.21
N PRO A 20 -1.79 10.20 -26.42
CA PRO A 20 -1.54 9.95 -25.01
C PRO A 20 -2.84 10.19 -24.24
N ASP A 21 -3.85 9.35 -24.46
CA ASP A 21 -5.09 9.46 -23.71
C ASP A 21 -5.77 8.08 -23.55
N ALA A 22 -5.18 7.31 -22.65
CA ALA A 22 -5.90 6.27 -21.93
C ALA A 22 -5.45 6.30 -20.48
N SER A 23 -5.63 7.45 -19.82
CA SER A 23 -5.80 7.48 -18.37
C SER A 23 -6.86 6.44 -18.01
N PRO A 24 -6.61 5.49 -17.08
CA PRO A 24 -7.59 4.47 -16.78
C PRO A 24 -8.85 5.13 -16.25
N LYS A 25 -9.92 5.01 -17.04
CA LYS A 25 -11.29 5.40 -16.75
C LYS A 25 -11.62 4.94 -15.33
N SER A 26 -11.79 5.89 -14.40
CA SER A 26 -12.00 5.63 -12.97
C SER A 26 -13.19 4.68 -12.80
N ALA A 27 -12.87 3.42 -12.50
CA ALA A 27 -13.84 2.36 -12.25
C ALA A 27 -14.23 2.37 -10.77
N ALA A 28 -15.47 1.99 -10.48
CA ALA A 28 -15.97 1.78 -9.12
C ALA A 28 -14.96 0.99 -8.26
N PRO A 29 -14.91 1.22 -6.92
CA PRO A 29 -13.93 0.59 -6.04
C PRO A 29 -13.98 -0.93 -6.15
N SER A 30 -12.93 -1.50 -6.74
CA SER A 30 -12.92 -2.89 -7.24
C SER A 30 -11.81 -3.75 -6.65
N SER A 31 -10.98 -3.18 -5.78
CA SER A 31 -9.84 -3.89 -5.19
C SER A 31 -9.58 -3.51 -3.74
N VAL A 32 -8.93 -4.40 -3.01
CA VAL A 32 -8.27 -4.07 -1.73
C VAL A 32 -6.86 -3.58 -2.05
N CYS A 33 -6.46 -2.47 -1.46
CA CYS A 33 -5.13 -1.91 -1.64
C CYS A 33 -4.31 -2.14 -0.38
N VAL A 34 -3.06 -2.57 -0.55
CA VAL A 34 -2.10 -2.74 0.54
C VAL A 34 -1.00 -1.71 0.36
N LEU A 35 -0.84 -0.82 1.31
CA LEU A 35 0.16 0.24 1.32
C LEU A 35 1.29 -0.12 2.28
N PRO A 36 2.52 -0.44 1.80
CA PRO A 36 3.68 -0.57 2.67
C PRO A 36 4.01 0.78 3.34
N LEU A 37 4.02 0.81 4.66
CA LEU A 37 4.28 2.02 5.47
C LEU A 37 5.61 1.93 6.21
N GLY A 38 6.53 2.84 5.90
CA GLY A 38 7.82 2.97 6.56
C GLY A 38 8.65 1.68 6.45
N LYS A 39 9.14 1.18 7.59
CA LYS A 39 9.77 -0.16 7.62
C LYS A 39 8.67 -1.21 7.51
N TYR A 40 8.84 -2.18 6.62
CA TYR A 40 7.92 -3.31 6.48
C TYR A 40 8.67 -4.61 6.16
N ASP A 41 8.04 -5.74 6.43
CA ASP A 41 8.60 -7.06 6.22
C ASP A 41 8.30 -7.50 4.78
N ARG A 42 9.33 -7.48 3.93
CA ARG A 42 9.22 -7.85 2.51
C ARG A 42 8.85 -9.32 2.33
N GLU A 43 9.25 -10.19 3.25
CA GLU A 43 8.96 -11.62 3.16
C GLU A 43 7.50 -11.94 3.53
N LEU A 44 6.90 -11.13 4.40
CA LEU A 44 5.52 -11.32 4.85
C LEU A 44 4.49 -10.54 4.02
N LEU A 45 4.91 -9.54 3.24
CA LEU A 45 4.00 -8.75 2.41
C LEU A 45 3.22 -9.62 1.40
N LEU A 46 3.92 -10.43 0.59
CA LEU A 46 3.25 -11.28 -0.40
C LEU A 46 2.36 -12.37 0.22
N PRO A 47 2.80 -13.08 1.29
CA PRO A 47 1.90 -13.92 2.10
C PRO A 47 0.63 -13.21 2.57
N ALA A 48 0.76 -12.00 3.14
CA ALA A 48 -0.39 -11.23 3.62
C ALA A 48 -1.35 -10.87 2.48
N VAL A 49 -0.81 -10.40 1.35
CA VAL A 49 -1.59 -10.11 0.13
C VAL A 49 -2.36 -11.33 -0.35
N ARG A 50 -1.72 -12.51 -0.37
CA ARG A 50 -2.39 -13.77 -0.73
C ARG A 50 -3.49 -14.14 0.26
N GLY A 51 -3.24 -13.99 1.56
CA GLY A 51 -4.24 -14.21 2.60
C GLY A 51 -5.47 -13.32 2.43
N VAL A 52 -5.27 -12.01 2.26
CA VAL A 52 -6.35 -11.05 2.00
C VAL A 52 -7.12 -11.42 0.73
N LYS A 53 -6.43 -11.77 -0.36
CA LYS A 53 -7.07 -12.20 -1.60
C LYS A 53 -7.91 -13.46 -1.40
N ALA A 54 -7.40 -14.44 -0.66
CA ALA A 54 -8.08 -15.70 -0.41
C ALA A 54 -9.34 -15.52 0.47
N VAL A 55 -9.26 -14.70 1.52
CA VAL A 55 -10.38 -14.46 2.45
C VAL A 55 -11.50 -13.67 1.78
N TYR A 56 -11.16 -12.63 1.02
CA TYR A 56 -12.17 -11.71 0.47
C TYR A 56 -12.56 -11.99 -0.99
N GLY A 57 -11.83 -12.86 -1.71
CA GLY A 57 -12.11 -13.17 -3.12
C GLY A 57 -11.96 -11.98 -4.06
N MET A 58 -11.29 -10.91 -3.63
CA MET A 58 -11.14 -9.66 -4.39
C MET A 58 -9.72 -9.48 -4.92
N PRO A 59 -9.54 -8.75 -6.03
CA PRO A 59 -8.23 -8.29 -6.45
C PRO A 59 -7.54 -7.50 -5.33
N VAL A 60 -6.28 -7.81 -5.08
CA VAL A 60 -5.44 -7.09 -4.11
C VAL A 60 -4.29 -6.44 -4.85
N ARG A 61 -4.11 -5.13 -4.67
CA ARG A 61 -3.01 -4.36 -5.26
C ARG A 61 -2.05 -3.90 -4.18
N VAL A 62 -0.76 -4.07 -4.41
CA VAL A 62 0.27 -3.48 -3.55
C VAL A 62 0.62 -2.10 -4.12
N LEU A 63 0.46 -1.06 -3.31
CA LEU A 63 0.80 0.31 -3.68
C LEU A 63 2.28 0.60 -3.45
N GLU A 64 2.76 1.72 -4.00
CA GLU A 64 4.10 2.21 -3.73
C GLU A 64 4.28 2.53 -2.25
N LYS A 65 5.45 2.20 -1.70
CA LYS A 65 5.78 2.44 -0.30
C LYS A 65 5.67 3.93 0.04
N ARG A 66 5.03 4.24 1.17
CA ARG A 66 4.99 5.60 1.75
C ARG A 66 5.74 5.65 3.09
N SER A 67 6.16 6.86 3.49
CA SER A 67 6.71 7.10 4.81
C SER A 67 5.61 7.08 5.88
N LEU A 68 5.97 6.83 7.13
CA LEU A 68 5.04 6.96 8.25
C LEU A 68 4.85 8.44 8.57
N PRO A 69 3.61 8.94 8.75
CA PRO A 69 3.36 10.33 9.04
C PRO A 69 3.92 10.70 10.42
N LYS A 70 4.65 11.82 10.50
CA LYS A 70 5.22 12.32 11.76
C LYS A 70 4.13 12.61 12.80
N SER A 71 2.95 13.05 12.35
CA SER A 71 1.79 13.32 13.20
C SER A 71 1.35 12.09 14.01
N ALA A 72 1.61 10.87 13.51
CA ALA A 72 1.28 9.62 14.18
C ALA A 72 2.34 9.15 15.18
N TRP A 73 3.50 9.80 15.26
CA TRP A 73 4.55 9.43 16.21
C TRP A 73 4.14 9.74 17.66
N TYR A 74 4.40 8.79 18.56
CA TYR A 74 4.22 8.94 20.00
C TYR A 74 5.57 8.78 20.70
N GLU A 75 6.21 9.93 20.90
CA GLU A 75 7.56 10.05 21.44
C GLU A 75 7.77 9.34 22.79
N PRO A 76 6.87 9.44 23.80
CA PRO A 76 7.13 8.87 25.13
C PRO A 76 7.38 7.36 25.16
N ARG A 77 6.96 6.64 24.12
CA ARG A 77 7.12 5.18 24.02
C ARG A 77 7.81 4.71 22.75
N GLY A 78 8.16 5.63 21.85
CA GLY A 78 8.82 5.30 20.59
C GLY A 78 7.96 4.47 19.64
N ARG A 79 6.65 4.75 19.55
CA ARG A 79 5.67 3.95 18.78
C ARG A 79 4.76 4.85 17.96
N TYR A 80 4.07 4.28 16.97
CA TYR A 80 3.07 5.02 16.19
C TYR A 80 1.65 4.80 16.72
N ARG A 81 0.81 5.84 16.67
CA ARG A 81 -0.61 5.80 17.03
C ARG A 81 -1.42 5.27 15.86
N ALA A 82 -2.00 4.09 16.01
CA ALA A 82 -2.77 3.43 14.97
C ALA A 82 -3.98 4.26 14.53
N GLU A 83 -4.66 4.95 15.45
CA GLU A 83 -5.81 5.81 15.11
C GLU A 83 -5.41 6.94 14.16
N LYS A 84 -4.22 7.52 14.37
CA LYS A 84 -3.68 8.56 13.48
C LYS A 84 -3.19 7.99 12.15
N LEU A 85 -2.68 6.75 12.14
CA LEU A 85 -2.36 6.04 10.89
C LEU A 85 -3.63 5.75 10.08
N LEU A 86 -4.75 5.42 10.73
CA LEU A 86 -6.02 5.20 10.03
C LEU A 86 -6.53 6.48 9.35
N ALA A 87 -6.48 7.63 10.04
CA ALA A 87 -6.83 8.92 9.43
C ALA A 87 -5.96 9.22 8.20
N PHE A 88 -4.64 9.06 8.32
CA PHE A 88 -3.72 9.20 7.19
C PHE A 88 -4.06 8.24 6.03
N LEU A 89 -4.39 6.98 6.33
CA LEU A 89 -4.77 6.00 5.30
C LEU A 89 -6.09 6.37 4.62
N ASP A 90 -7.07 6.87 5.35
CA ASP A 90 -8.36 7.29 4.78
C ASP A 90 -8.19 8.46 3.80
N GLU A 91 -7.32 9.42 4.14
CA GLU A 91 -6.95 10.56 3.29
C GLU A 91 -6.21 10.14 2.02
N GLU A 92 -5.26 9.21 2.15
CA GLU A 92 -4.40 8.77 1.06
C GLU A 92 -5.05 7.71 0.15
N ALA A 93 -6.15 7.11 0.57
CA ALA A 93 -6.69 5.95 -0.13
C ALA A 93 -7.24 6.33 -1.52
N PRO A 94 -6.77 5.69 -2.61
CA PRO A 94 -7.32 5.92 -3.95
C PRO A 94 -8.81 5.57 -4.03
N LYS A 95 -9.56 6.25 -4.90
CA LYS A 95 -11.01 6.00 -5.06
C LYS A 95 -11.31 4.58 -5.54
N GLU A 96 -10.38 3.98 -6.27
CA GLU A 96 -10.46 2.63 -6.83
C GLU A 96 -10.23 1.54 -5.76
N CYS A 97 -9.80 1.93 -4.55
CA CYS A 97 -9.58 1.03 -3.42
C CYS A 97 -10.85 0.93 -2.57
N LYS A 98 -11.49 -0.24 -2.57
CA LYS A 98 -12.63 -0.53 -1.69
C LYS A 98 -12.23 -0.54 -0.21
N ALA A 99 -11.01 -0.99 0.07
CA ALA A 99 -10.38 -0.91 1.37
C ALA A 99 -8.88 -0.63 1.20
N MET A 100 -8.27 0.05 2.18
CA MET A 100 -6.85 0.31 2.24
C MET A 100 -6.24 -0.27 3.52
N VAL A 101 -5.23 -1.11 3.34
CA VAL A 101 -4.49 -1.81 4.40
C VAL A 101 -3.10 -1.22 4.50
N GLY A 102 -2.81 -0.46 5.55
CA GLY A 102 -1.44 -0.08 5.88
C GLY A 102 -0.67 -1.29 6.42
N PHE A 103 0.46 -1.63 5.80
CA PHE A 103 1.30 -2.77 6.19
C PHE A 103 2.67 -2.29 6.68
N THR A 104 3.02 -2.56 7.93
CA THR A 104 4.26 -2.08 8.54
C THR A 104 4.95 -3.12 9.44
N SER A 105 6.17 -2.82 9.85
CA SER A 105 6.96 -3.56 10.84
C SER A 105 7.39 -2.69 12.02
N VAL A 106 6.86 -1.47 12.14
CA VAL A 106 7.05 -0.62 13.33
C VAL A 106 6.00 -0.96 14.38
N ASP A 107 6.30 -0.74 15.66
CA ASP A 107 5.33 -0.98 16.73
C ASP A 107 4.22 0.09 16.71
N ILE A 108 2.98 -0.36 16.90
CA ILE A 108 1.78 0.48 16.81
C ILE A 108 0.91 0.34 18.06
N SER A 109 0.12 1.38 18.32
CA SER A 109 -0.58 1.60 19.59
C SER A 109 -1.98 2.11 19.40
N THR A 110 -2.85 1.85 20.36
CA THR A 110 -4.13 2.56 20.47
C THR A 110 -4.48 2.83 21.94
N THR A 111 -5.48 3.66 22.20
CA THR A 111 -6.09 3.78 23.53
C THR A 111 -7.01 2.59 23.78
N LYS A 112 -6.83 1.90 24.90
CA LYS A 112 -7.74 0.84 25.38
C LYS A 112 -8.25 1.20 26.77
N GLY A 113 -9.49 1.70 26.84
CA GLY A 113 -10.07 2.21 28.09
C GLY A 113 -9.19 3.29 28.71
N LYS A 114 -8.72 3.09 29.95
CA LYS A 114 -7.82 4.02 30.64
C LYS A 114 -6.36 3.95 30.17
N VAL A 115 -5.98 2.93 29.38
CA VAL A 115 -4.59 2.77 28.90
C VAL A 115 -4.41 3.51 27.58
N LYS A 116 -3.79 4.68 27.64
CA LYS A 116 -3.60 5.56 26.46
C LYS A 116 -2.75 4.94 25.34
N ASP A 117 -1.77 4.08 25.67
CA ASP A 117 -0.78 3.57 24.71
C ASP A 117 -0.70 2.02 24.69
N TRP A 118 -1.83 1.37 24.45
CA TRP A 118 -1.94 -0.08 24.41
C TRP A 118 -1.30 -0.69 23.15
N GLY A 119 -0.44 -1.70 23.34
CA GLY A 119 0.20 -2.52 22.30
C GLY A 119 -0.77 -3.33 21.44
N ILE A 120 -0.75 -3.17 20.11
CA ILE A 120 -1.61 -3.94 19.20
C ILE A 120 -0.87 -4.49 17.98
N PHE A 121 -1.46 -5.50 17.33
CA PHE A 121 -1.01 -6.01 16.03
C PHE A 121 -1.61 -5.23 14.86
N GLY A 122 -2.78 -4.63 15.04
CA GLY A 122 -3.48 -3.89 14.00
C GLY A 122 -4.73 -3.23 14.55
N LEU A 123 -5.28 -2.31 13.76
CA LEU A 123 -6.53 -1.61 14.04
C LEU A 123 -7.27 -1.39 12.72
N GLY A 124 -8.59 -1.52 12.71
CA GLY A 124 -9.44 -1.22 11.56
C GLY A 124 -10.61 -0.35 11.95
N MET A 125 -11.04 0.53 11.04
CA MET A 125 -12.23 1.34 11.20
C MET A 125 -13.47 0.49 10.89
N VAL A 126 -14.36 0.29 11.86
CA VAL A 126 -15.64 -0.40 11.64
C VAL A 126 -16.54 0.50 10.78
N GLY A 127 -17.03 -0.03 9.66
CA GLY A 127 -17.82 0.74 8.68
C GLY A 127 -16.99 1.70 7.82
N GLY A 128 -15.70 1.85 8.12
CA GLY A 128 -14.75 2.59 7.29
C GLY A 128 -14.04 1.68 6.29
N ARG A 129 -13.10 2.26 5.54
CA ARG A 129 -12.32 1.53 4.53
C ARG A 129 -10.84 1.36 4.86
N SER A 130 -10.36 1.92 5.96
CA SER A 130 -8.95 1.83 6.35
C SER A 130 -8.71 0.86 7.50
N CYS A 131 -7.62 0.11 7.39
CA CYS A 131 -7.04 -0.64 8.48
C CYS A 131 -5.50 -0.58 8.42
N VAL A 132 -4.84 -0.80 9.56
CA VAL A 132 -3.38 -0.89 9.64
C VAL A 132 -3.00 -2.16 10.38
N VAL A 133 -1.98 -2.86 9.88
CA VAL A 133 -1.41 -4.06 10.48
C VAL A 133 0.10 -3.93 10.61
N SER A 134 0.62 -4.41 11.73
CA SER A 134 2.04 -4.42 12.08
C SER A 134 2.55 -5.82 12.38
N THR A 135 3.66 -6.15 11.75
CA THR A 135 4.42 -7.39 11.98
C THR A 135 5.37 -7.30 13.19
N PHE A 136 5.53 -6.12 13.81
CA PHE A 136 6.50 -5.91 14.89
C PHE A 136 6.34 -6.91 16.05
N ARG A 137 5.10 -7.06 16.54
CA ARG A 137 4.79 -7.94 17.67
C ARG A 137 4.68 -9.41 17.27
N LEU A 138 4.50 -9.72 15.97
CA LEU A 138 4.50 -11.09 15.45
C LEU A 138 5.92 -11.66 15.52
N ALA A 139 6.91 -10.88 15.08
CA ALA A 139 8.32 -11.28 15.07
C ALA A 139 8.89 -11.48 16.49
N ARG A 140 8.48 -10.65 17.47
CA ARG A 140 8.98 -10.76 18.86
C ARG A 140 8.59 -12.03 19.58
N LYS A 141 7.49 -12.67 19.19
CA LYS A 141 7.03 -13.94 19.79
C LYS A 141 7.39 -15.17 18.95
N MET A 142 8.01 -15.00 17.78
CA MET A 142 8.30 -16.09 16.84
C MET A 142 9.70 -15.94 16.24
N PRO A 143 10.74 -16.50 16.89
CA PRO A 143 12.08 -16.56 16.30
C PRO A 143 12.09 -17.40 15.02
N ASP A 144 11.21 -18.40 14.91
CA ASP A 144 11.04 -19.22 13.71
C ASP A 144 10.20 -18.52 12.64
N ARG A 145 10.87 -18.09 11.56
CA ARG A 145 10.29 -17.41 10.40
C ARG A 145 9.29 -18.26 9.62
N ARG A 146 9.39 -19.60 9.67
CA ARG A 146 8.43 -20.50 8.98
C ARG A 146 7.07 -20.44 9.66
N LYS A 147 7.03 -20.39 11.00
CA LYS A 147 5.78 -20.26 11.78
C LYS A 147 5.10 -18.90 11.58
N ALA A 148 5.88 -17.83 11.39
CA ALA A 148 5.35 -16.50 11.08
C ALA A 148 4.60 -16.48 9.73
N LYS A 149 5.16 -17.12 8.70
CA LYS A 149 4.53 -17.23 7.37
C LYS A 149 3.19 -17.97 7.40
N ILE A 150 3.12 -19.11 8.11
CA ILE A 150 1.90 -19.93 8.21
C ILE A 150 0.74 -19.14 8.82
N ARG A 151 0.99 -18.39 9.91
CA ARG A 151 -0.06 -17.62 10.61
C ARG A 151 -0.49 -16.33 9.91
N THR A 152 0.26 -15.88 8.91
CA THR A 152 -0.11 -14.70 8.12
C THR A 152 -1.19 -15.05 7.08
N ILE A 153 -1.31 -16.33 6.71
CA ILE A 153 -2.20 -16.80 5.64
C ILE A 153 -3.43 -17.55 6.19
N LYS A 154 -3.37 -18.04 7.43
CA LYS A 154 -4.40 -18.92 8.01
C LYS A 154 -5.65 -18.17 8.43
#